data_AF-A0A526ZAK9-F1
#
_entry.id   AF-A0A526ZAK9-F1
#
_cell.length_a   1.000
_cell.length_b   1.000
_cell.length_c   1.000
_cell.angle_alpha   90.00
_cell.angle_beta   90.00
_cell.angle_gamma   90.00
#
_symmetry.space_group_name_H-M   'P 1'
#
loop_
_entity.id
_entity.type
_entity.pdbx_description
1 polymer ?
#
loop_
_entity_poly.entity_id
_entity_poly.type
_entity_poly.pdbx_seq_one_letter_code
_entity_poly.pdbx_strand_id
1 'polypeptide(L)' 'ARRLELNHATVSRRVAALEDALRTKLFRRLTTGSELTPAGERFLDIAERMEGDMIAARSTVAGEGDDVSG' A
#
# COMPACT_ATOMS: atom_id res chain seq x y z
N ALA A 1 -12.58 -6.91 -10.24
CA ALA A 1 -12.05 -5.54 -10.10
C ALA A 1 -13.00 -4.68 -9.28
N ARG A 2 -13.22 -5.04 -8.00
CA ARG A 2 -14.18 -4.39 -7.10
C ARG A 2 -13.41 -3.99 -5.83
N ARG A 3 -13.72 -2.81 -5.28
CA ARG A 3 -13.28 -2.25 -3.99
C ARG A 3 -11.97 -1.44 -4.01
N LEU A 4 -12.05 -0.24 -4.53
CA LEU A 4 -11.50 0.96 -3.88
C LEU A 4 -12.48 2.06 -4.27
N GLU A 5 -13.33 2.50 -3.33
CA GLU A 5 -14.26 3.65 -3.49
C GLU A 5 -13.49 4.98 -3.54
N LEU A 6 -12.25 4.93 -4.04
CA LEU A 6 -11.37 6.05 -4.26
C LEU A 6 -11.29 6.25 -5.77
N ASN A 7 -11.71 7.44 -6.21
CA ASN A 7 -11.61 7.91 -7.58
C ASN A 7 -10.31 7.39 -8.23
N HIS A 8 -10.43 6.63 -9.33
CA HIS A 8 -9.29 5.99 -10.02
C HIS A 8 -8.14 6.97 -10.30
N ALA A 9 -8.44 8.26 -10.44
CA ALA A 9 -7.45 9.32 -10.57
C ALA A 9 -6.57 9.48 -9.31
N THR A 10 -7.16 9.42 -8.11
CA THR A 10 -6.44 9.55 -6.83
C THR A 10 -5.51 8.37 -6.58
N VAL A 11 -5.99 7.15 -6.84
CA VAL A 11 -5.15 5.94 -6.73
C VAL A 11 -3.98 6.03 -7.71
N SER A 12 -4.25 6.38 -8.97
CA SER A 12 -3.22 6.53 -10.00
C SER A 12 -2.16 7.57 -9.62
N ARG A 13 -2.55 8.72 -9.05
CA ARG A 13 -1.59 9.75 -8.60
C ARG A 13 -0.71 9.25 -7.46
N ARG A 14 -1.27 8.54 -6.48
CA ARG A 14 -0.49 7.98 -5.35
C ARG A 14 0.50 6.93 -5.82
N VAL A 15 0.08 6.05 -6.73
CA VAL A 15 0.98 5.06 -7.35
C VAL A 15 2.09 5.76 -8.12
N ALA A 16 1.77 6.77 -8.94
CA ALA A 16 2.80 7.52 -9.68
C ALA A 16 3.83 8.19 -8.74
N ALA A 17 3.38 8.83 -7.67
CA ALA A 17 4.26 9.44 -6.68
C ALA A 17 5.18 8.40 -5.99
N LEU A 18 4.65 7.21 -5.70
CA LEU A 18 5.43 6.10 -5.15
C LEU A 18 6.48 5.60 -6.15
N GLU A 19 6.10 5.38 -7.40
CA GLU A 19 7.02 4.98 -8.46
C GLU A 19 8.14 6.00 -8.66
N ASP A 20 7.83 7.30 -8.58
CA ASP A 20 8.81 8.39 -8.69
C ASP A 20 9.77 8.41 -7.49
N ALA A 21 9.24 8.24 -6.26
CA ALA A 21 10.06 8.15 -5.06
C ALA A 21 11.02 6.95 -5.10
N LEU A 22 10.57 5.82 -5.64
CA LEU A 22 11.37 4.60 -5.84
C LEU A 22 12.22 4.62 -7.12
N ARG A 23 12.04 5.65 -7.97
CA ARG A 23 12.62 5.74 -9.33
C ARG A 23 12.43 4.46 -10.15
N THR A 24 11.31 3.77 -9.95
CA THR A 24 11.06 2.43 -10.49
C THR A 24 9.59 2.27 -10.84
N LYS A 25 9.29 1.75 -12.03
CA LYS A 25 7.92 1.42 -12.44
C LYS A 25 7.46 0.12 -11.78
N LEU A 26 6.39 0.21 -11.00
CA LEU A 26 5.75 -0.90 -10.31
C LEU A 26 4.58 -1.46 -11.12
N PHE A 27 3.93 -0.62 -11.95
CA PHE A 27 2.84 -1.04 -12.81
C PHE A 27 3.12 -0.76 -14.29
N ARG A 28 2.62 -1.64 -15.15
CA ARG A 28 2.49 -1.40 -16.60
C ARG A 28 1.03 -1.24 -16.98
N ARG A 29 0.74 -0.29 -17.86
CA ARG A 29 -0.61 -0.08 -18.41
C ARG A 29 -0.84 -0.99 -19.60
N LEU A 30 -2.01 -1.63 -19.62
CA LEU A 30 -2.53 -2.41 -20.74
C LEU A 30 -3.83 -1.78 -21.23
N THR A 31 -4.27 -2.17 -22.42
CA THR A 31 -5.56 -1.73 -22.97
C THR A 31 -6.76 -2.17 -22.13
N THR A 32 -6.62 -3.29 -21.43
CA THR A 32 -7.67 -3.90 -20.59
C THR A 32 -7.51 -3.61 -19.09
N GLY A 33 -6.44 -2.93 -18.67
CA GLY A 33 -6.18 -2.71 -17.24
C GLY A 33 -4.73 -2.34 -16.91
N SER A 34 -4.24 -2.85 -15.80
CA SER A 34 -2.87 -2.65 -15.34
C SER A 34 -2.35 -3.90 -14.65
N GLU A 35 -1.07 -4.17 -14.81
CA GLU A 35 -0.38 -5.33 -14.24
C GLU A 35 0.87 -4.88 -13.51
N LEU A 36 1.31 -5.67 -12.53
CA LEU A 36 2.58 -5.43 -11.87
C LEU A 36 3.74 -5.71 -12.82
N THR A 37 4.82 -4.95 -12.66
CA THR A 37 6.12 -5.31 -13.20
C THR A 37 6.81 -6.30 -12.24
N PRO A 38 7.91 -6.96 -12.63
CA PRO A 38 8.68 -7.77 -11.68
C PRO A 38 9.17 -6.98 -10.46
N ALA A 39 9.41 -5.67 -10.60
CA ALA A 39 9.72 -4.80 -9.46
C ALA A 39 8.48 -4.53 -8.59
N GLY A 40 7.31 -4.37 -9.23
CA GLY A 40 6.02 -4.28 -8.55
C GLY A 40 5.69 -5.52 -7.72
N GLU A 41 5.94 -6.72 -8.24
CA GLU A 41 5.73 -7.97 -7.51
C GLU A 41 6.61 -8.05 -6.26
N ARG A 42 7.92 -7.79 -6.39
CA ARG A 42 8.83 -7.77 -5.23
C ARG A 42 8.46 -6.70 -4.21
N PHE A 43 7.99 -5.54 -4.68
CA PHE A 43 7.55 -4.47 -3.80
C PHE A 43 6.26 -4.86 -3.06
N LEU A 44 5.35 -5.58 -3.71
CA LEU A 44 4.11 -6.06 -3.09
C LEU A 44 4.41 -6.94 -1.87
N ASP A 45 5.33 -7.90 -1.99
CA ASP A 45 5.71 -8.77 -0.86
C ASP A 45 6.20 -7.97 0.36
N ILE A 46 6.90 -6.85 0.13
CA ILE A 46 7.37 -5.95 1.18
C ILE A 46 6.20 -5.15 1.76
N ALA A 47 5.35 -4.61 0.89
CA ALA A 47 4.19 -3.82 1.28
C ALA A 47 3.19 -4.63 2.13
N GLU A 48 2.96 -5.90 1.80
CA GLU A 48 2.11 -6.80 2.59
C GLU A 48 2.67 -7.07 3.99
N ARG A 49 4.00 -7.25 4.11
CA ARG A 49 4.65 -7.38 5.43
C ARG A 49 4.52 -6.10 6.25
N MET A 50 4.78 -4.94 5.62
CA MET A 50 4.61 -3.64 6.27
C MET A 50 3.16 -3.43 6.73
N GLU A 51 2.17 -3.85 5.94
CA GLU A 51 0.77 -3.79 6.34
C GLU A 51 0.50 -4.67 7.57
N GLY A 52 1.02 -5.91 7.58
CA GLY A 52 0.94 -6.81 8.73
C GLY A 52 1.56 -6.21 10.00
N ASP A 53 2.77 -5.66 9.88
CA ASP A 53 3.46 -5.00 11.01
C ASP A 53 2.67 -3.80 11.53
N MET A 54 2.08 -3.00 10.63
CA MET A 54 1.25 -1.85 11.03
C MET A 54 -0.04 -2.26 11.73
N ILE A 55 -0.65 -3.38 11.34
CA ILE A 55 -1.82 -3.94 12.04
C ILE A 55 -1.41 -4.40 13.44
N ALA A 56 -0.31 -5.15 13.56
CA ALA A 56 0.20 -5.62 14.85
C ALA A 56 0.59 -4.44 15.78
N ALA A 57 1.22 -3.40 15.22
CA ALA A 57 1.58 -2.19 15.94
C ALA A 57 0.33 -1.45 16.46
N ARG A 58 -0.75 -1.36 15.66
CA ARG A 58 -2.01 -0.76 16.12
C ARG A 58 -2.59 -1.49 17.32
N SER A 59 -2.57 -2.83 17.32
CA SER A 59 -3.03 -3.62 18.46
C SER A 59 -2.17 -3.40 19.70
N THR A 60 -0.85 -3.31 19.53
CA THR A 60 0.10 -3.08 20.63
C THR A 60 -0.10 -1.70 21.25
N VAL A 61 -0.09 -0.65 20.43
CA VAL A 61 -0.22 0.74 20.88
C VAL A 61 -1.62 1.04 21.42
N ALA A 62 -2.68 0.43 20.86
CA ALA A 62 -4.03 0.58 21.41
C ALA A 62 -4.16 -0.04 22.81
N GLY A 63 -3.40 -1.11 23.11
CA GLY A 63 -3.34 -1.70 24.45
C GLY A 63 -2.62 -0.84 25.48
N GLU A 64 -1.66 0.00 25.05
CA GLU A 64 -0.91 0.91 25.94
C GLU A 64 -1.75 2.12 26.41
N GLY A 65 -2.84 2.45 25.70
CA GLY A 65 -3.71 3.58 26.05
C GLY A 65 -4.71 3.32 27.17
N ASP A 66 -5.01 2.06 27.48
CA ASP A 66 -6.00 1.68 28.50
C ASP A 66 -5.40 1.64 29.93
N ASP A 67 -4.07 1.51 30.05
CA ASP A 67 -3.33 1.51 31.33
C ASP A 67 -2.97 2.93 31.84
N VAL A 68 -3.17 3.98 31.05
CA VAL A 68 -2.81 5.38 31.43
C VAL A 68 -3.94 6.09 32.20
N SER A 69 -5.05 5.41 32.47
CA SER A 69 -6.10 5.90 33.38
C SER A 69 -5.98 5.23 34.75
N GLY A 70 -4.94 5.60 35.51
CA GLY A 70 -4.71 5.18 36.90
C GLY A 70 -4.30 6.36 37.77
#